data_AF-A0A936ABX0-F1
#
_entry.id   AF-A0A936ABX0-F1
#
_cell.length_a   1.000
_cell.length_b   1.000
_cell.length_c   1.000
_cell.angle_alpha   90.00
_cell.angle_beta   90.00
_cell.angle_gamma   90.00
#
_symmetry.space_group_name_H-M   'P 1'
#
loop_
_entity.id
_entity.type
_entity.pdbx_description
1 polymer ?
#
loop_
_entity_poly.entity_id
_entity_poly.type
_entity_poly.pdbx_seq_one_letter_code
_entity_poly.pdbx_strand_id
1 'polypeptide(L)' 'MHLRELIEGNYRIVYRVNTEVVYIARVQHSAMLLSEI' A
#
# COMPACT_ATOMS: atom_id res chain seq x y z
N MET A 1 10.80 -10.30 5.88
CA MET A 1 9.39 -10.09 5.46
C MET A 1 9.36 -8.89 4.53
N HIS A 2 8.87 -9.05 3.30
CA HIS A 2 8.91 -7.99 2.28
C HIS A 2 7.55 -7.30 2.15
N LEU A 3 7.53 -5.97 2.16
CA LEU A 3 6.36 -5.18 1.80
C LEU A 3 6.12 -5.28 0.29
N ARG A 4 4.84 -5.29 -0.09
CA ARG A 4 4.38 -5.33 -1.48
C ARG A 4 3.46 -4.14 -1.73
N GLU A 5 3.41 -3.72 -2.98
CA GLU A 5 2.51 -2.65 -3.42
C GLU A 5 1.53 -3.20 -4.47
N LEU A 6 0.28 -2.77 -4.36
CA LEU A 6 -0.76 -2.95 -5.38
C LEU A 6 -1.25 -1.57 -5.80
N ILE A 7 -1.29 -1.32 -7.11
CA ILE A 7 -1.86 -0.11 -7.68
C ILE A 7 -3.22 -0.46 -8.27
N GLU A 8 -4.28 0.17 -7.75
CA GLU A 8 -5.65 0.03 -8.23
C GLU A 8 -6.18 1.43 -8.54
N GLY A 9 -6.30 1.75 -9.83
CA GLY A 9 -6.59 3.11 -10.28
C GLY A 9 -5.60 4.14 -9.70
N ASN A 10 -6.12 5.16 -9.03
CA ASN A 10 -5.33 6.22 -8.39
C ASN A 10 -5.01 5.93 -6.92
N TYR A 11 -5.04 4.67 -6.48
CA TYR A 11 -4.69 4.29 -5.13
C TYR A 11 -3.51 3.32 -5.11
N ARG A 12 -2.64 3.49 -4.12
CA ARG A 12 -1.57 2.57 -3.77
C ARG A 12 -1.90 1.90 -2.44
N ILE A 13 -1.92 0.58 -2.45
CA ILE A 13 -2.12 -0.26 -1.28
C ILE A 13 -0.78 -0.90 -0.95
N VAL A 14 -0.25 -0.61 0.23
CA VAL A 14 0.97 -1.23 0.75
C VAL A 14 0.55 -2.33 1.71
N TYR A 15 1.00 -3.56 1.46
CA TYR A 15 0.59 -4.73 2.22
C TYR A 15 1.75 -5.71 2.42
N ARG A 16 1.57 -6.65 3.34
CA ARG A 16 2.45 -7.81 3.50
C ARG A 16 1.62 -9.09 3.56
N VAL A 17 2.22 -10.17 3.06
CA VAL A 17 1.62 -11.50 3.09
C VAL A 17 2.39 -12.35 4.10
N ASN A 18 1.67 -12.91 5.06
CA ASN A 18 2.13 -14.00 5.91
C ASN A 18 1.44 -15.30 5.45
N THR A 19 1.77 -16.43 6.07
CA THR A 19 1.36 -17.78 5.62
C THR A 19 -0.14 -17.95 5.40
N GLU A 20 -0.98 -17.26 6.20
CA GLU A 20 -2.44 -17.44 6.18
C GLU A 20 -3.22 -16.11 6.08
N VAL A 21 -2.52 -14.98 6.15
CA VAL A 21 -3.16 -13.67 6.30
C VAL A 21 -2.42 -12.59 5.51
N VAL A 22 -3.20 -11.64 5.02
CA VAL A 22 -2.69 -10.43 4.36
C VAL A 22 -2.94 -9.24 5.30
N TYR A 23 -1.90 -8.50 5.60
CA TYR A 23 -1.99 -7.27 6.39
C TYR A 23 -1.84 -6.06 5.47
N ILE A 24 -2.83 -5.16 5.51
CA ILE A 24 -2.74 -3.86 4.87
C ILE A 24 -2.01 -2.92 5.82
N ALA A 25 -0.86 -2.38 5.39
CA ALA A 25 -0.08 -1.43 6.16
C ALA A 25 -0.52 0.01 5.90
N ARG A 26 -0.90 0.33 4.64
CA ARG A 26 -1.35 1.66 4.24
C ARG A 26 -2.18 1.61 2.97
N VAL A 27 -3.16 2.51 2.87
CA VAL A 27 -3.84 2.86 1.62
C VAL A 27 -3.68 4.36 1.42
N GLN A 28 -3.21 4.79 0.26
CA GLN A 28 -3.00 6.20 -0.06
C GLN A 28 -3.30 6.47 -1.53
N HIS A 29 -3.63 7.71 -1.87
CA HIS A 29 -3.75 8.12 -3.26
C HIS A 29 -2.37 8.07 -3.94
N SER A 30 -2.27 7.46 -5.11
CA SER A 30 -0.99 7.22 -5.81
C SER A 30 -0.38 8.50 -6.38
N ALA A 31 -1.21 9.50 -6.70
CA ALA A 31 -0.81 10.78 -7.28
C ALA A 31 -0.68 11.92 -6.26
N MET A 32 -1.14 11.74 -5.01
CA MET A 32 -0.80 12.69 -3.95
C MET A 32 0.59 12.32 -3.46
N LEU A 33 1.61 13.01 -3.99
CA LEU A 33 2.91 13.01 -3.35
C LEU A 33 2.71 13.53 -1.93
N LEU A 34 3.25 12.80 -0.95
CA LEU A 34 3.26 13.17 0.46
C LEU A 34 4.24 14.37 0.67
N SER A 35 4.01 15.49 -0.01
CA SER A 35 4.81 16.72 0.07
C SER A 35 4.06 17.89 0.68
N GLU A 36 2.82 17.68 1.13
CA GLU A 36 2.04 18.68 1.86
C GLU A 36 1.68 18.16 3.25
N ILE A 37 2.67 18.21 4.15
CA ILE A 37 2.49 18.35 5.60
C ILE A 37 3.45 19.43 6.06
#